data_AF-A0A0A1XCH7-F1
#
_entry.id   AF-A0A0A1XCH7-F1
#
_cell.length_a   1.000
_cell.length_b   1.000
_cell.length_c   1.000
_cell.angle_alpha   90.00
_cell.angle_beta   90.00
_cell.angle_gamma   90.00
#
_symmetry.space_group_name_H-M   'P 1'
#
loop_
_entity.id
_entity.type
_entity.pdbx_description
1 polymer ?
#
loop_
_entity_poly.entity_id
_entity_poly.type
_entity_poly.pdbx_seq_one_letter_code
_entity_poly.pdbx_strand_id
1 'polypeptide(L)'
;MKQFHPCSQFITTIVIVLLLRHNDDPQALSSKYQNLKVRITSNNPIRNPREGRVEVSLDGGAKWGTLCSSMWSFREGNVVCRQLGLGYAAMVNQTTSFGDSKKYPWAMMGTLCRGNEQRLSDCRREPTYPRNCTAGNLNVAVVRCVPQSADLTLGLRDIETSARLDLAPMTRLECAMEENCVSAEAYVIRRTKPNAIRNLLRFTTKAENVGDADFSPYANYKDWEWHQCHQHYHSMNVFATFDVYDLRYKKVAEGHKASFCLMDTSCVPGVRPKYTCGNETQGISIGCSDLYTADLDCQWVDVTGLPINQYYILRVAINPEYKIGERTFENNGAECIIHYTGKPATTRITNCRRTPLWFNV
;
A
#
# COMPACT_ATOMS: atom_id res chain seq x y z
N MET A 1 -4.15 -68.73 -26.83
CA MET A 1 -5.41 -68.29 -26.19
C MET A 1 -5.38 -68.68 -24.72
N LYS A 2 -6.00 -67.85 -23.87
CA LYS A 2 -6.28 -68.00 -22.43
C LYS A 2 -5.27 -67.34 -21.47
N GLN A 3 -5.76 -66.23 -20.92
CA GLN A 3 -5.47 -65.71 -19.58
C GLN A 3 -5.60 -66.81 -18.52
N PHE A 4 -4.74 -66.75 -17.50
CA PHE A 4 -5.10 -67.07 -16.12
C PHE A 4 -4.20 -66.25 -15.17
N HIS A 5 -4.82 -65.35 -14.40
CA HIS A 5 -4.39 -64.96 -13.05
C HIS A 5 -5.03 -65.96 -12.05
N PRO A 6 -4.66 -66.08 -10.75
CA PRO A 6 -4.09 -65.01 -9.90
C PRO A 6 -3.04 -65.41 -8.81
N CYS A 7 -2.40 -64.35 -8.26
CA CYS A 7 -2.02 -64.06 -6.87
C CYS A 7 -1.18 -65.04 -6.00
N SER A 8 0.02 -64.59 -5.55
CA SER A 8 0.41 -64.56 -4.13
C SER A 8 1.74 -63.81 -3.88
N GLN A 9 1.70 -62.90 -2.89
CA GLN A 9 2.75 -62.52 -1.92
C GLN A 9 3.90 -61.55 -2.28
N PHE A 10 3.65 -60.28 -1.93
CA PHE A 10 4.48 -59.31 -1.17
C PHE A 10 5.95 -59.67 -0.82
N ILE A 11 6.88 -58.88 -1.36
CA ILE A 11 8.06 -58.39 -0.62
C ILE A 11 8.20 -56.89 -0.89
N THR A 12 8.16 -56.11 0.18
CA THR A 12 8.17 -54.65 0.22
C THR A 12 9.61 -54.14 0.11
N THR A 13 9.96 -53.44 -0.96
CA THR A 13 11.17 -52.60 -0.99
C THR A 13 10.75 -51.17 -0.69
N ILE A 14 11.02 -50.72 0.54
CA ILE A 14 10.81 -49.33 0.97
C ILE A 14 11.83 -48.45 0.26
N VAL A 15 11.38 -47.62 -0.67
CA VAL A 15 12.15 -46.46 -1.13
C VAL A 15 11.93 -45.36 -0.10
N ILE A 16 12.93 -45.11 0.75
CA ILE A 16 12.96 -43.95 1.64
C ILE A 16 13.14 -42.72 0.76
N VAL A 17 12.05 -42.03 0.45
CA VAL A 17 12.10 -40.65 -0.02
C VAL A 17 12.38 -39.80 1.22
N LEU A 18 13.62 -39.31 1.35
CA LEU A 18 14.00 -38.26 2.29
C LEU A 18 13.23 -36.99 1.94
N LEU A 19 12.01 -36.85 2.47
CA LEU A 19 11.35 -35.57 2.61
C LEU A 19 12.10 -34.81 3.71
N LEU A 20 13.06 -33.96 3.34
CA LEU A 20 13.56 -32.91 4.23
C LEU A 20 12.41 -31.93 4.49
N ARG A 21 11.55 -32.26 5.46
CA ARG A 21 10.78 -31.24 6.17
C ARG A 21 11.79 -30.45 7.01
N HIS A 22 12.21 -29.28 6.53
CA HIS A 22 12.84 -28.29 7.39
C HIS A 22 11.79 -27.79 8.40
N ASN A 23 11.61 -28.54 9.48
CA ASN A 23 11.10 -28.02 10.73
C ASN A 23 12.25 -27.23 11.38
N ASP A 24 12.48 -26.01 10.92
CA ASP A 24 13.34 -25.10 11.65
C ASP A 24 12.63 -24.72 12.95
N ASP A 25 13.22 -25.11 14.09
CA ASP A 25 12.76 -24.73 15.42
C ASP A 25 12.62 -23.19 15.51
N PRO A 26 11.44 -22.64 15.90
CA PRO A 26 11.26 -21.20 16.09
C PRO A 26 12.33 -20.56 16.99
N GLN A 27 12.85 -21.30 17.97
CA GLN A 27 13.93 -20.86 18.86
C GLN A 27 15.29 -20.79 18.13
N ALA A 28 15.58 -21.77 17.26
CA ALA A 28 16.76 -21.77 16.39
C ALA A 28 16.70 -20.68 15.30
N LEU A 29 15.50 -20.37 14.80
CA LEU A 29 15.31 -19.27 13.85
C LEU A 29 15.53 -17.91 14.53
N SER A 30 15.11 -17.75 15.79
CA SER A 30 15.32 -16.53 16.59
C SER A 30 16.80 -16.29 16.89
N SER A 31 17.56 -17.33 17.27
CA SER A 31 19.00 -17.19 17.56
C SER A 31 19.82 -16.79 16.34
N LYS A 32 19.42 -17.20 15.14
CA LYS A 32 20.07 -16.86 13.86
C LYS A 32 20.08 -15.36 13.53
N TYR A 33 19.14 -14.58 14.07
CA TYR A 33 19.05 -13.13 13.81
C TYR A 33 19.57 -12.26 14.95
N GLN A 34 20.02 -12.85 16.07
CA GLN A 34 20.53 -12.09 17.22
C GLN A 34 21.75 -11.23 16.85
N ASN A 35 22.57 -11.72 15.92
CA ASN A 35 23.76 -11.04 15.43
C ASN A 35 23.55 -10.38 14.05
N LEU A 36 22.29 -10.10 13.68
CA LEU A 36 21.97 -9.50 12.39
C LEU A 36 22.60 -8.11 12.28
N LYS A 37 23.48 -7.95 11.30
CA LYS A 37 24.02 -6.66 10.86
C LYS A 37 23.45 -6.29 9.50
N VAL A 38 23.32 -5.00 9.27
CA VAL A 38 22.83 -4.43 8.02
C VAL A 38 23.85 -3.43 7.51
N ARG A 39 24.01 -3.33 6.19
CA ARG A 39 24.76 -2.26 5.55
C ARG A 39 24.13 -1.88 4.20
N ILE A 40 24.45 -0.68 3.74
CA ILE A 40 24.19 -0.24 2.38
C ILE A 40 25.53 -0.20 1.64
N THR A 41 25.57 -0.76 0.43
CA THR A 41 26.78 -0.81 -0.37
C THR A 41 26.52 -0.39 -1.81
N SER A 42 27.52 0.25 -2.41
CA SER A 42 27.53 0.69 -3.80
C SER A 42 28.84 0.24 -4.44
N ASN A 43 28.75 -0.35 -5.63
CA ASN A 43 29.95 -0.70 -6.41
C ASN A 43 30.57 0.53 -7.09
N ASN A 44 29.93 1.70 -6.99
CA ASN A 44 30.42 2.96 -7.54
C ASN A 44 30.78 3.93 -6.40
N PRO A 45 32.06 4.32 -6.24
CA PRO A 45 32.54 5.19 -5.16
C PRO A 45 32.04 6.64 -5.23
N ILE A 46 31.44 7.06 -6.36
CA ILE A 46 30.90 8.42 -6.56
C ILE A 46 29.44 8.53 -6.09
N ARG A 47 28.78 7.42 -5.73
CA ARG A 47 27.36 7.42 -5.31
C ARG A 47 27.17 7.97 -3.89
N ASN A 48 26.01 8.57 -3.68
CA ASN A 48 25.52 9.04 -2.39
C ASN A 48 25.70 7.95 -1.31
N PRO A 49 26.40 8.23 -0.19
CA PRO A 49 26.68 7.22 0.85
C PRO A 49 25.42 6.72 1.56
N ARG A 50 24.27 7.38 1.37
CA ARG A 50 22.96 6.97 1.87
C ARG A 50 22.17 6.13 0.88
N GLU A 51 22.76 5.76 -0.25
CA GLU A 51 22.11 5.00 -1.32
C GLU A 51 22.90 3.76 -1.71
N GLY A 52 22.22 2.62 -1.84
CA GLY A 52 22.87 1.40 -2.30
C GLY A 52 22.04 0.15 -2.10
N ARG A 53 22.65 -0.96 -2.53
CA ARG A 53 22.16 -2.32 -2.29
C ARG A 53 22.18 -2.61 -0.80
N VAL A 54 21.09 -3.15 -0.27
CA VAL A 54 20.99 -3.56 1.12
C VAL A 54 21.58 -4.97 1.26
N GLU A 55 22.54 -5.09 2.17
CA GLU A 55 23.13 -6.37 2.54
C GLU A 55 22.95 -6.62 4.03
N VAL A 56 22.75 -7.88 4.37
CA VAL A 56 22.62 -8.37 5.73
C VAL A 56 23.66 -9.45 6.02
N SER A 57 24.06 -9.52 7.27
CA SER A 57 24.94 -10.57 7.79
C SER A 57 24.30 -11.17 9.03
N LEU A 58 24.17 -12.50 9.04
CA LEU A 58 23.58 -13.27 10.15
C LEU A 58 24.64 -13.75 11.15
N ASP A 59 25.92 -13.63 10.80
CA ASP A 59 27.08 -14.13 11.53
C ASP A 59 27.96 -12.98 12.06
N GLY A 60 27.35 -11.84 12.41
CA GLY A 60 28.08 -10.73 13.03
C GLY A 60 29.05 -10.00 12.11
N GLY A 61 28.92 -10.15 10.79
CA GLY A 61 29.67 -9.43 9.77
C GLY A 61 30.69 -10.27 9.00
N ALA A 62 30.81 -11.57 9.28
CA ALA A 62 31.78 -12.44 8.61
C ALA A 62 31.37 -12.79 7.17
N LYS A 63 30.08 -13.02 6.92
CA LYS A 63 29.49 -13.22 5.59
C LYS A 63 28.33 -12.27 5.37
N TRP A 64 28.28 -11.74 4.15
CA TRP A 64 27.25 -10.82 3.70
C TRP A 64 26.47 -11.43 2.55
N GLY A 65 25.15 -11.25 2.58
CA GLY A 65 24.27 -11.54 1.45
C GLY A 65 23.18 -10.49 1.36
N THR A 66 22.33 -10.60 0.35
CA THR A 66 21.28 -9.62 0.07
C THR A 66 19.95 -10.04 0.70
N LEU A 67 18.98 -9.13 0.70
CA LEU A 67 17.58 -9.48 0.95
C LEU A 67 16.92 -9.86 -0.39
N CYS A 68 16.00 -10.82 -0.36
CA CYS A 68 15.13 -11.06 -1.50
C CYS A 68 14.32 -9.81 -1.84
N SER A 69 14.40 -9.33 -3.09
CA SER A 69 13.82 -8.05 -3.45
C SER A 69 12.31 -8.11 -3.68
N SER A 70 11.69 -9.27 -3.91
CA SER A 70 10.32 -9.37 -4.44
C SER A 70 9.27 -8.61 -3.62
N MET A 71 9.40 -8.57 -2.30
CA MET A 71 8.49 -7.85 -1.38
C MET A 71 9.09 -6.54 -0.85
N TRP A 72 10.19 -6.07 -1.43
CA TRP A 72 10.91 -4.88 -0.97
C TRP A 72 10.07 -3.63 -1.16
N SER A 73 9.73 -2.96 -0.05
CA SER A 73 8.91 -1.75 -0.03
C SER A 73 9.50 -0.67 0.88
N PHE A 74 8.84 0.49 0.92
CA PHE A 74 9.21 1.59 1.83
C PHE A 74 9.12 1.19 3.31
N ARG A 75 8.34 0.17 3.67
CA ARG A 75 8.27 -0.33 5.05
C ARG A 75 9.58 -0.97 5.47
N GLU A 76 10.10 -1.94 4.70
CA GLU A 76 11.39 -2.55 4.98
C GLU A 76 12.54 -1.53 4.84
N GLY A 77 12.45 -0.65 3.83
CA GLY A 77 13.39 0.44 3.64
C GLY A 77 13.49 1.38 4.84
N ASN A 78 12.36 1.74 5.45
CA ASN A 78 12.33 2.58 6.64
C ASN A 78 13.03 1.93 7.84
N VAL A 79 12.82 0.63 8.05
CA VAL A 79 13.51 -0.11 9.12
C VAL A 79 15.01 -0.12 8.87
N VAL A 80 15.45 -0.37 7.63
CA VAL A 80 16.88 -0.33 7.25
C VAL A 80 17.49 1.05 7.51
N CYS A 81 16.86 2.11 7.00
CA CYS A 81 17.39 3.47 7.15
C CYS A 81 17.49 3.89 8.62
N ARG A 82 16.50 3.53 9.46
CA ARG A 82 16.54 3.80 10.91
C ARG A 82 17.58 2.97 11.63
N GLN A 83 17.66 1.67 11.34
CA GLN A 83 18.64 0.76 11.94
C GLN A 83 20.09 1.22 11.68
N LEU A 84 20.33 1.88 10.54
CA LEU A 84 21.61 2.47 10.18
C LEU A 84 21.82 3.92 10.66
N GLY A 85 20.83 4.53 11.32
CA GLY A 85 20.89 5.93 11.77
C GLY A 85 20.86 6.96 10.64
N LEU A 86 20.32 6.60 9.47
CA LEU A 86 20.29 7.44 8.26
C LEU A 86 18.96 8.16 8.03
N GLY A 87 17.96 7.93 8.89
CA GLY A 87 16.63 8.52 8.83
C GLY A 87 15.60 7.59 8.17
N TYR A 88 14.93 8.07 7.12
CA TYR A 88 13.80 7.43 6.45
C TYR A 88 14.14 7.05 5.02
N ALA A 89 13.43 6.07 4.46
CA ALA A 89 13.57 5.71 3.06
C ALA A 89 12.88 6.74 2.16
N ALA A 90 13.63 7.34 1.25
CA ALA A 90 13.09 8.22 0.19
C ALA A 90 13.13 7.57 -1.20
N MET A 91 13.70 6.38 -1.31
CA MET A 91 13.63 5.55 -2.52
C MET A 91 13.79 4.10 -2.12
N VAL A 92 12.98 3.23 -2.71
CA VAL A 92 13.13 1.78 -2.63
C VAL A 92 13.00 1.21 -4.04
N ASN A 93 14.04 0.51 -4.50
CA ASN A 93 14.06 -0.05 -5.84
C ASN A 93 14.39 -1.54 -5.80
N GLN A 94 13.83 -2.27 -6.76
CA GLN A 94 14.22 -3.63 -7.10
C GLN A 94 14.93 -3.56 -8.45
N THR A 95 16.24 -3.78 -8.48
CA THR A 95 17.03 -3.58 -9.70
C THR A 95 18.28 -4.45 -9.71
N THR A 96 18.84 -4.67 -10.90
CA THR A 96 20.18 -5.26 -11.10
C THR A 96 21.29 -4.21 -11.26
N SER A 97 20.96 -2.91 -11.30
CA SER A 97 21.93 -1.83 -11.52
C SER A 97 22.97 -1.70 -10.39
N PHE A 98 22.68 -2.27 -9.23
CA PHE A 98 23.62 -2.38 -8.11
C PHE A 98 24.18 -3.80 -7.98
N GLY A 99 24.25 -4.55 -9.08
CA GLY A 99 24.54 -5.98 -9.07
C GLY A 99 23.28 -6.83 -8.92
N ASP A 100 23.44 -8.14 -9.10
CA ASP A 100 22.34 -9.09 -9.09
C ASP A 100 22.49 -10.14 -7.97
N SER A 101 21.44 -10.93 -7.76
CA SER A 101 21.41 -11.99 -6.76
C SER A 101 22.31 -13.19 -7.10
N LYS A 102 22.84 -13.32 -8.32
CA LYS A 102 23.82 -14.36 -8.66
C LYS A 102 25.19 -14.04 -8.09
N LYS A 103 25.61 -12.78 -8.21
CA LYS A 103 26.85 -12.28 -7.62
C LYS A 103 26.73 -12.06 -6.12
N TYR A 104 25.56 -11.61 -5.65
CA TYR A 104 25.30 -11.29 -4.26
C TYR A 104 24.10 -12.10 -3.75
N PRO A 105 24.28 -13.38 -3.36
CA PRO A 105 23.19 -14.28 -3.02
C PRO A 105 22.37 -13.82 -1.82
N TRP A 106 21.10 -14.23 -1.77
CA TRP A 106 20.19 -13.87 -0.69
C TRP A 106 20.61 -14.54 0.63
N ALA A 107 20.74 -13.73 1.67
CA ALA A 107 20.92 -14.20 3.05
C ALA A 107 19.62 -14.16 3.86
N MET A 108 18.64 -13.34 3.45
CA MET A 108 17.36 -13.20 4.14
C MET A 108 16.20 -13.08 3.12
N MET A 109 15.09 -13.76 3.42
CA MET A 109 13.91 -13.83 2.54
C MET A 109 12.63 -13.68 3.37
N GLY A 110 11.54 -13.23 2.74
CA GLY A 110 10.21 -13.19 3.36
C GLY A 110 10.09 -12.19 4.51
N THR A 111 10.93 -11.15 4.56
CA THR A 111 10.84 -10.08 5.56
C THR A 111 9.63 -9.20 5.26
N LEU A 112 8.70 -9.12 6.21
CA LEU A 112 7.47 -8.33 6.12
C LEU A 112 7.41 -7.37 7.31
N CYS A 113 7.86 -6.14 7.09
CA CYS A 113 7.87 -5.10 8.11
C CYS A 113 6.55 -4.31 8.07
N ARG A 114 6.14 -3.82 9.25
CA ARG A 114 5.15 -2.74 9.40
C ARG A 114 5.75 -1.38 9.04
N GLY A 115 7.06 -1.23 9.23
CA GLY A 115 7.83 -0.02 8.90
C GLY A 115 8.23 0.82 10.11
N ASN A 116 7.81 0.43 11.32
CA ASN A 116 8.12 1.10 12.59
C ASN A 116 9.03 0.27 13.51
N GLU A 117 9.42 -0.94 13.08
CA GLU A 117 10.39 -1.76 13.77
C GLU A 117 11.75 -1.05 13.91
N GLN A 118 12.47 -1.32 15.00
CA GLN A 118 13.81 -0.74 15.21
C GLN A 118 14.88 -1.49 14.42
N ARG A 119 14.68 -2.79 14.18
CA ARG A 119 15.62 -3.66 13.49
C ARG A 119 14.88 -4.57 12.51
N LEU A 120 15.55 -4.93 11.41
CA LEU A 120 15.03 -5.93 10.47
C LEU A 120 14.75 -7.29 11.12
N SER A 121 15.42 -7.61 12.23
CA SER A 121 15.18 -8.85 13.00
C SER A 121 13.79 -8.92 13.61
N ASP A 122 13.18 -7.76 13.87
CA ASP A 122 11.92 -7.61 14.61
C ASP A 122 10.71 -7.65 13.67
N CYS A 123 10.95 -7.51 12.37
CA CYS A 123 9.91 -7.64 11.36
C CYS A 123 9.35 -9.07 11.33
N ARG A 124 8.06 -9.18 11.02
CA ARG A 124 7.42 -10.48 10.79
C ARG A 124 8.06 -11.16 9.58
N ARG A 125 8.02 -12.49 9.57
CA ARG A 125 8.46 -13.31 8.44
C ARG A 125 7.32 -14.15 7.90
N GLU A 126 7.38 -14.47 6.62
CA GLU A 126 6.45 -15.41 6.01
C GLU A 126 6.49 -16.77 6.76
N PRO A 127 5.35 -17.30 7.21
CA PRO A 127 5.31 -18.54 8.00
C PRO A 127 5.58 -19.81 7.17
N THR A 128 5.49 -19.72 5.84
CA THR A 128 5.89 -20.78 4.90
C THR A 128 7.06 -20.29 4.06
N TYR A 129 8.03 -21.19 3.78
CA TYR A 129 9.17 -20.98 2.88
C TYR A 129 8.74 -20.17 1.64
N PRO A 130 9.47 -19.12 1.24
CA PRO A 130 8.87 -17.96 0.58
C PRO A 130 8.27 -18.32 -0.78
N ARG A 131 6.93 -18.33 -0.87
CA ARG A 131 6.23 -18.43 -2.17
C ARG A 131 6.52 -17.22 -3.05
N ASN A 132 6.87 -16.09 -2.43
CA ASN A 132 7.01 -14.80 -3.08
C ASN A 132 8.45 -14.46 -3.48
N CYS A 133 9.44 -15.24 -3.05
CA CYS A 133 10.82 -15.08 -3.49
C CYS A 133 11.09 -15.99 -4.70
N THR A 134 10.91 -15.45 -5.90
CA THR A 134 11.00 -16.20 -7.15
C THR A 134 12.46 -16.34 -7.58
N ALA A 135 12.97 -17.57 -7.73
CA ALA A 135 14.37 -17.81 -8.12
C ALA A 135 14.77 -17.17 -9.47
N GLY A 136 13.80 -16.84 -10.33
CA GLY A 136 14.01 -16.09 -11.56
C GLY A 136 14.19 -14.58 -11.37
N ASN A 137 13.82 -14.02 -10.21
CA ASN A 137 14.05 -12.62 -9.89
C ASN A 137 15.52 -12.42 -9.51
N LEU A 138 16.27 -11.76 -10.39
CA LEU A 138 17.69 -11.48 -10.18
C LEU A 138 17.94 -10.12 -9.50
N ASN A 139 16.88 -9.36 -9.24
CA ASN A 139 16.98 -8.03 -8.64
C ASN A 139 17.46 -8.11 -7.19
N VAL A 140 18.10 -7.01 -6.76
CA VAL A 140 18.47 -6.79 -5.37
C VAL A 140 17.66 -5.62 -4.78
N ALA A 141 17.45 -5.66 -3.47
CA ALA A 141 16.85 -4.56 -2.73
C ALA A 141 17.82 -3.38 -2.64
N VAL A 142 17.37 -2.20 -3.07
CA VAL A 142 18.12 -0.95 -3.03
C VAL A 142 17.33 0.08 -2.24
N VAL A 143 18.02 0.85 -1.41
CA VAL A 143 17.43 1.94 -0.61
C VAL A 143 18.21 3.23 -0.82
N ARG A 144 17.53 4.36 -0.73
CA ARG A 144 18.14 5.68 -0.48
C ARG A 144 17.51 6.29 0.77
N CYS A 145 18.35 6.66 1.72
CA CYS A 145 17.92 7.24 2.99
C CYS A 145 18.06 8.77 3.01
N VAL A 146 17.16 9.43 3.73
CA VAL A 146 17.13 10.88 3.97
C VAL A 146 16.84 11.16 5.44
N PRO A 147 17.33 12.27 6.01
CA PRO A 147 17.10 12.57 7.43
C PRO A 147 15.65 12.95 7.75
N GLN A 148 14.91 13.52 6.80
CA GLN A 148 13.56 14.06 6.96
C GLN A 148 12.61 13.43 5.94
N SER A 149 11.33 13.31 6.27
CA SER A 149 10.32 12.68 5.42
C SER A 149 8.93 13.24 5.73
N ALA A 150 8.03 13.16 4.74
CA ALA A 150 6.63 13.50 4.93
C ALA A 150 5.93 12.50 5.85
N ASP A 151 4.79 12.88 6.39
CA ASP A 151 3.92 12.00 7.19
C ASP A 151 2.49 12.47 6.97
N LEU A 152 1.70 11.69 6.24
CA LEU A 152 0.33 12.05 5.93
C LEU A 152 -0.63 11.49 6.98
N THR A 153 -1.57 12.33 7.41
CA THR A 153 -2.72 11.90 8.20
C THR A 153 -4.03 12.30 7.55
N LEU A 154 -5.05 11.49 7.79
CA LEU A 154 -6.43 11.79 7.40
C LEU A 154 -7.09 12.81 8.33
N GLY A 155 -7.78 13.79 7.74
CA GLY A 155 -8.72 14.68 8.41
C GLY A 155 -10.04 13.97 8.71
N LEU A 156 -10.15 13.37 9.89
CA LEU A 156 -11.31 12.53 10.25
C LEU A 156 -12.63 13.31 10.30
N ARG A 157 -12.59 14.56 10.78
CA ARG A 157 -13.78 15.40 10.87
C ARG A 157 -14.33 15.75 9.49
N ASP A 158 -13.45 15.98 8.52
CA ASP A 158 -13.86 16.30 7.15
C ASP A 158 -14.69 15.16 6.54
N ILE A 159 -14.36 13.91 6.85
CA ILE A 159 -15.15 12.73 6.45
C ILE A 159 -16.54 12.81 7.09
N GLU A 160 -16.63 12.92 8.42
CA GLU A 160 -17.90 12.91 9.16
C GLU A 160 -18.83 14.07 8.76
N THR A 161 -18.30 15.28 8.65
CA THR A 161 -19.12 16.49 8.46
C THR A 161 -19.58 16.68 7.01
N SER A 162 -18.88 16.11 6.04
CA SER A 162 -19.23 16.24 4.62
C SER A 162 -19.97 15.02 4.05
N ALA A 163 -20.04 13.93 4.83
CA ALA A 163 -20.69 12.68 4.44
C ALA A 163 -22.15 12.88 4.04
N ARG A 164 -22.52 12.46 2.83
CA ARG A 164 -23.90 12.48 2.34
C ARG A 164 -24.15 11.40 1.30
N LEU A 165 -25.41 10.97 1.19
CA LEU A 165 -25.84 10.09 0.10
C LEU A 165 -26.33 10.94 -1.08
N ASP A 166 -25.70 10.76 -2.24
CA ASP A 166 -26.10 11.36 -3.51
C ASP A 166 -26.79 10.31 -4.40
N LEU A 167 -27.90 10.72 -5.01
CA LEU A 167 -28.68 9.90 -5.94
C LEU A 167 -28.34 10.35 -7.36
N ALA A 168 -27.40 9.67 -7.99
CA ALA A 168 -26.86 10.06 -9.28
C ALA A 168 -27.45 9.22 -10.43
N PRO A 169 -28.12 9.82 -11.43
CA PRO A 169 -28.45 9.10 -12.65
C PRO A 169 -27.18 8.71 -13.41
N MET A 170 -27.20 7.53 -14.02
CA MET A 170 -26.10 7.00 -14.82
C MET A 170 -25.64 7.95 -15.93
N THR A 171 -26.54 8.80 -16.47
CA THR A 171 -26.20 9.83 -17.47
C THR A 171 -25.23 10.90 -16.98
N ARG A 172 -25.08 11.09 -15.66
CA ARG A 172 -24.10 12.02 -15.06
C ARG A 172 -22.75 11.36 -14.73
N LEU A 173 -22.61 10.05 -14.96
CA LEU A 173 -21.46 9.28 -14.46
C LEU A 173 -20.51 8.84 -15.57
N GLU A 174 -20.60 9.40 -16.78
CA GLU A 174 -19.79 8.98 -17.93
C GLU A 174 -18.28 9.06 -17.63
N CYS A 175 -17.80 10.20 -17.15
CA CYS A 175 -16.39 10.41 -16.78
C CYS A 175 -15.97 9.49 -15.62
N ALA A 176 -16.77 9.45 -14.55
CA ALA A 176 -16.50 8.59 -13.40
C ALA A 176 -16.45 7.09 -13.76
N MET A 177 -17.18 6.68 -14.81
CA MET A 177 -17.13 5.31 -15.30
C MET A 177 -15.85 5.01 -16.08
N GLU A 178 -15.29 5.98 -16.82
CA GLU A 178 -13.97 5.83 -17.46
C GLU A 178 -12.84 5.62 -16.44
N GLU A 179 -12.99 6.20 -15.25
CA GLU A 179 -12.05 6.08 -14.13
C GLU A 179 -12.29 4.89 -13.18
N ASN A 180 -13.22 3.99 -13.54
CA ASN A 180 -13.58 2.83 -12.71
C ASN A 180 -14.21 3.16 -11.34
N CYS A 181 -14.85 4.32 -11.18
CA CYS A 181 -15.29 4.83 -9.87
C CYS A 181 -16.70 4.41 -9.43
N VAL A 182 -17.34 3.48 -10.13
CA VAL A 182 -18.66 2.95 -9.76
C VAL A 182 -18.60 1.43 -9.70
N SER A 183 -19.58 0.80 -9.05
CA SER A 183 -19.55 -0.65 -8.87
C SER A 183 -19.67 -1.40 -10.21
N ALA A 184 -19.14 -2.63 -10.25
CA ALA A 184 -19.12 -3.48 -11.45
C ALA A 184 -20.51 -3.64 -12.11
N GLU A 185 -21.58 -3.67 -11.33
CA GLU A 185 -22.96 -3.75 -11.82
C GLU A 185 -23.31 -2.60 -12.78
N ALA A 186 -22.85 -1.38 -12.48
CA ALA A 186 -23.13 -0.19 -13.28
C ALA A 186 -22.66 -0.34 -14.73
N TYR A 187 -21.51 -0.99 -14.95
CA TYR A 187 -20.96 -1.26 -16.29
C TYR A 187 -21.81 -2.24 -17.09
N VAL A 188 -22.38 -3.23 -16.42
CA VAL A 188 -23.27 -4.24 -17.03
C VAL A 188 -24.57 -3.58 -17.47
N ILE A 189 -25.16 -2.72 -16.64
CA ILE A 189 -26.48 -2.16 -16.90
C ILE A 189 -26.47 -0.86 -17.73
N ARG A 190 -25.32 -0.20 -17.93
CA ARG A 190 -25.23 1.11 -18.60
C ARG A 190 -25.98 1.18 -19.94
N ARG A 191 -25.89 0.12 -20.74
CA ARG A 191 -26.54 0.06 -22.07
C ARG A 191 -28.04 -0.24 -22.01
N THR A 192 -28.49 -1.01 -21.02
CA THR A 192 -29.88 -1.48 -20.91
C THR A 192 -30.74 -0.60 -19.99
N LYS A 193 -30.12 0.10 -19.04
CA LYS A 193 -30.76 0.98 -18.07
C LYS A 193 -30.00 2.32 -17.94
N PRO A 194 -29.92 3.13 -19.01
CA PRO A 194 -29.17 4.39 -18.99
C PRO A 194 -29.72 5.43 -18.00
N ASN A 195 -30.97 5.28 -17.56
CA ASN A 195 -31.62 6.15 -16.56
C ASN A 195 -31.60 5.57 -15.14
N ALA A 196 -30.86 4.48 -14.89
CA ALA A 196 -30.73 3.93 -13.55
C ALA A 196 -30.10 4.97 -12.61
N ILE A 197 -30.54 4.95 -11.35
CA ILE A 197 -29.97 5.78 -10.27
C ILE A 197 -28.95 4.95 -9.52
N ARG A 198 -27.81 5.56 -9.21
CA ARG A 198 -26.77 5.04 -8.33
C ARG A 198 -26.81 5.79 -7.00
N ASN A 199 -26.66 5.05 -5.91
CA ASN A 199 -26.55 5.59 -4.56
C ASN A 199 -25.06 5.75 -4.24
N LEU A 200 -24.57 6.98 -4.27
CA LEU A 200 -23.16 7.31 -4.07
C LEU A 200 -22.97 7.92 -2.68
N LEU A 201 -22.27 7.21 -1.80
CA LEU A 201 -21.93 7.72 -0.48
C LEU A 201 -20.69 8.62 -0.61
N ARG A 202 -20.91 9.93 -0.70
CA ARG A 202 -19.88 10.97 -0.86
C ARG A 202 -19.33 11.42 0.49
N PHE A 203 -18.05 11.73 0.55
CA PHE A 203 -17.37 12.31 1.72
C PHE A 203 -16.03 12.91 1.32
N THR A 204 -15.56 13.90 2.07
CA THR A 204 -14.30 14.60 1.81
C THR A 204 -13.12 13.82 2.37
N THR A 205 -12.04 13.73 1.61
CA THR A 205 -10.75 13.19 2.08
C THR A 205 -9.75 14.33 2.18
N LYS A 206 -9.28 14.63 3.39
CA LYS A 206 -8.21 15.59 3.64
C LYS A 206 -6.93 14.84 4.00
N ALA A 207 -5.86 15.05 3.24
CA ALA A 207 -4.52 14.53 3.54
C ALA A 207 -3.66 15.66 4.08
N GLU A 208 -3.33 15.63 5.38
CA GLU A 208 -2.51 16.65 6.04
C GLU A 208 -1.07 16.15 6.15
N ASN A 209 -0.09 16.95 5.72
CA ASN A 209 1.33 16.62 5.92
C ASN A 209 1.81 17.14 7.29
N VAL A 210 1.90 16.22 8.25
CA VAL A 210 2.38 16.44 9.62
C VAL A 210 3.85 16.03 9.81
N GLY A 211 4.54 15.70 8.71
CA GLY A 211 5.95 15.34 8.71
C GLY A 211 6.89 16.53 8.83
N ASP A 212 8.16 16.31 8.47
CA ASP A 212 9.21 17.34 8.47
C ASP A 212 9.90 17.50 7.11
N ALA A 213 9.29 16.94 6.06
CA ALA A 213 9.63 17.19 4.66
C ALA A 213 8.34 17.28 3.81
N ASP A 214 8.45 17.92 2.65
CA ASP A 214 7.35 17.97 1.68
C ASP A 214 7.01 16.56 1.17
N PHE A 215 5.72 16.25 1.04
CA PHE A 215 5.26 15.05 0.35
C PHE A 215 5.37 15.27 -1.15
N SER A 216 6.09 14.40 -1.85
CA SER A 216 6.44 14.62 -3.26
C SER A 216 6.24 13.36 -4.10
N PRO A 217 5.41 13.41 -5.16
CA PRO A 217 5.20 12.28 -6.07
C PRO A 217 6.31 12.12 -7.13
N TYR A 218 7.28 13.04 -7.20
CA TYR A 218 8.30 13.07 -8.26
C TYR A 218 9.22 11.85 -8.31
N ALA A 219 9.28 11.06 -7.24
CA ALA A 219 9.94 9.75 -7.28
C ALA A 219 9.39 8.85 -8.41
N ASN A 220 8.13 9.04 -8.81
CA ASN A 220 7.40 8.22 -9.78
C ASN A 220 6.85 9.05 -10.96
N TYR A 221 7.50 10.16 -11.35
CA TYR A 221 6.98 11.06 -12.39
C TYR A 221 6.67 10.39 -13.74
N LYS A 222 7.31 9.25 -14.02
CA LYS A 222 7.11 8.45 -15.24
C LYS A 222 5.77 7.72 -15.27
N ASP A 223 5.13 7.57 -14.12
CA ASP A 223 3.84 6.89 -13.95
C ASP A 223 2.67 7.87 -13.95
N TRP A 224 2.90 9.14 -14.35
CA TRP A 224 1.86 10.15 -14.38
C TRP A 224 0.95 9.94 -15.59
N GLU A 225 -0.34 9.83 -15.33
CA GLU A 225 -1.36 9.58 -16.35
C GLU A 225 -2.17 10.87 -16.58
N TRP A 226 -2.30 11.30 -17.84
CA TRP A 226 -3.17 12.43 -18.19
C TRP A 226 -4.62 11.97 -18.12
N HIS A 227 -5.46 12.69 -17.38
CA HIS A 227 -6.88 12.38 -17.32
C HIS A 227 -7.71 13.37 -18.15
N GLN A 228 -8.35 12.86 -19.21
CA GLN A 228 -9.07 13.69 -20.18
C GLN A 228 -10.27 14.41 -19.57
N CYS A 229 -10.98 13.76 -18.63
CA CYS A 229 -12.14 14.33 -17.97
C CYS A 229 -11.79 15.51 -17.06
N HIS A 230 -10.57 15.53 -16.50
CA HIS A 230 -10.15 16.53 -15.53
C HIS A 230 -9.07 17.48 -16.04
N GLN A 231 -8.60 17.29 -17.27
CA GLN A 231 -7.61 18.13 -17.95
C GLN A 231 -6.34 18.43 -17.14
N HIS A 232 -5.86 17.43 -16.37
CA HIS A 232 -4.56 17.49 -15.70
C HIS A 232 -3.98 16.08 -15.49
N TYR A 233 -2.71 16.03 -15.08
CA TYR A 233 -2.01 14.78 -14.76
C TYR A 233 -2.31 14.28 -13.34
N HIS A 234 -2.70 13.02 -13.24
CA HIS A 234 -2.74 12.26 -12.00
C HIS A 234 -1.32 11.76 -11.68
N SER A 235 -0.75 12.16 -10.55
CA SER A 235 0.63 11.83 -10.18
C SER A 235 0.82 10.44 -9.55
N MET A 236 -0.28 9.75 -9.25
CA MET A 236 -0.38 8.37 -8.75
C MET A 236 -1.73 7.75 -9.17
N ASN A 237 -1.71 6.51 -9.65
CA ASN A 237 -2.96 5.85 -10.08
C ASN A 237 -3.97 5.62 -8.94
N VAL A 238 -3.51 5.53 -7.69
CA VAL A 238 -4.36 5.44 -6.49
C VAL A 238 -3.72 6.25 -5.37
N PHE A 239 -4.33 7.38 -5.01
CA PHE A 239 -3.92 8.16 -3.84
C PHE A 239 -4.66 7.72 -2.59
N ALA A 240 -5.96 7.41 -2.74
CA ALA A 240 -6.80 6.96 -1.65
C ALA A 240 -7.70 5.80 -2.05
N THR A 241 -7.96 4.88 -1.11
CA THR A 241 -8.95 3.80 -1.27
C THR A 241 -10.07 3.95 -0.25
N PHE A 242 -11.26 3.53 -0.66
CA PHE A 242 -12.50 3.63 0.10
C PHE A 242 -13.16 2.25 0.13
N ASP A 243 -12.95 1.50 1.20
CA ASP A 243 -13.49 0.15 1.33
C ASP A 243 -14.66 0.14 2.31
N VAL A 244 -15.75 -0.54 1.95
CA VAL A 244 -16.89 -0.74 2.84
C VAL A 244 -16.94 -2.21 3.24
N TYR A 245 -16.99 -2.44 4.54
CA TYR A 245 -17.09 -3.76 5.15
C TYR A 245 -18.43 -3.93 5.87
N ASP A 246 -18.93 -5.16 5.91
CA ASP A 246 -19.96 -5.52 6.89
C ASP A 246 -19.36 -5.57 8.31
N LEU A 247 -20.21 -5.72 9.33
CA LEU A 247 -19.75 -5.80 10.73
C LEU A 247 -18.95 -7.08 11.05
N ARG A 248 -18.80 -8.00 10.09
CA ARG A 248 -17.95 -9.19 10.16
C ARG A 248 -16.63 -8.99 9.40
N TYR A 249 -16.31 -7.75 9.02
CA TYR A 249 -15.12 -7.39 8.25
C TYR A 249 -15.03 -8.08 6.88
N LYS A 250 -16.16 -8.46 6.27
CA LYS A 250 -16.21 -8.86 4.87
C LYS A 250 -16.35 -7.60 4.01
N LYS A 251 -15.44 -7.40 3.05
CA LYS A 251 -15.56 -6.31 2.07
C LYS A 251 -16.82 -6.52 1.23
N VAL A 252 -17.69 -5.52 1.17
CA VAL A 252 -19.00 -5.56 0.48
C VAL A 252 -19.15 -4.49 -0.60
N ALA A 253 -18.39 -3.41 -0.53
CA ALA A 253 -18.25 -2.45 -1.61
C ALA A 253 -16.84 -1.84 -1.55
N GLU A 254 -16.42 -1.28 -2.67
CA GLU A 254 -15.17 -0.55 -2.78
C GLU A 254 -15.34 0.64 -3.71
N GLY A 255 -14.46 1.60 -3.52
CA GLY A 255 -14.25 2.74 -4.37
C GLY A 255 -12.81 3.20 -4.19
N HIS A 256 -12.39 4.10 -5.05
CA HIS A 256 -11.06 4.67 -4.98
C HIS A 256 -11.09 6.09 -5.48
N LYS A 257 -10.06 6.81 -5.09
CA LYS A 257 -9.69 8.07 -5.69
C LYS A 257 -8.33 7.85 -6.35
N ALA A 258 -8.33 7.81 -7.68
CA ALA A 258 -7.11 8.05 -8.43
C ALA A 258 -6.54 9.40 -7.95
N SER A 259 -5.21 9.55 -7.83
CA SER A 259 -4.71 10.85 -7.38
C SER A 259 -5.21 11.91 -8.34
N PHE A 260 -5.87 12.94 -7.85
CA PHE A 260 -5.85 14.19 -8.58
C PHE A 260 -4.44 14.76 -8.50
N CYS A 261 -4.23 15.95 -9.04
CA CYS A 261 -3.01 16.65 -8.73
C CYS A 261 -2.86 16.95 -7.22
N LEU A 262 -1.68 16.63 -6.65
CA LEU A 262 -1.34 16.96 -5.27
C LEU A 262 -0.96 18.44 -5.14
N MET A 263 -1.68 19.17 -4.31
CA MET A 263 -1.48 20.61 -4.09
C MET A 263 -1.69 21.03 -2.63
N ASP A 264 -1.25 22.25 -2.32
CA ASP A 264 -1.50 22.87 -1.03
C ASP A 264 -2.85 23.59 -1.02
N THR A 265 -3.94 22.88 -0.72
CA THR A 265 -5.29 23.49 -0.66
C THR A 265 -5.48 24.35 0.59
N SER A 266 -4.93 23.93 1.73
CA SER A 266 -4.95 24.72 2.96
C SER A 266 -3.73 24.44 3.83
N CYS A 267 -3.22 25.47 4.51
CA CYS A 267 -2.05 25.39 5.37
C CYS A 267 -2.32 25.99 6.75
N VAL A 268 -1.56 25.54 7.75
CA VAL A 268 -1.59 26.13 9.08
C VAL A 268 -1.12 27.59 9.06
N PRO A 269 -1.57 28.45 10.00
CA PRO A 269 -1.19 29.86 10.02
C PRO A 269 0.33 30.06 9.97
N GLY A 270 0.78 30.95 9.08
CA GLY A 270 2.19 31.28 8.89
C GLY A 270 2.92 30.40 7.86
N VAL A 271 2.34 29.29 7.41
CA VAL A 271 2.88 28.48 6.30
C VAL A 271 2.33 28.99 4.98
N ARG A 272 3.21 29.23 3.99
CA ARG A 272 2.81 29.63 2.63
C ARG A 272 2.67 28.38 1.74
N PRO A 273 1.59 28.26 0.96
CA PRO A 273 1.45 27.19 -0.01
C PRO A 273 2.51 27.30 -1.11
N LYS A 274 2.99 26.15 -1.58
CA LYS A 274 4.06 26.01 -2.57
C LYS A 274 3.60 25.24 -3.82
N TYR A 275 2.84 24.16 -3.63
CA TYR A 275 2.47 23.22 -4.69
C TYR A 275 1.11 23.54 -5.31
N THR A 276 1.02 23.42 -6.64
CA THR A 276 -0.20 23.69 -7.41
C THR A 276 -0.32 22.75 -8.61
N CYS A 277 -1.49 22.71 -9.22
CA CYS A 277 -1.77 21.88 -10.41
C CYS A 277 -1.48 22.56 -11.75
N GLY A 278 -0.85 23.73 -11.72
CA GLY A 278 -0.76 24.62 -12.88
C GLY A 278 0.27 24.27 -13.94
N ASN A 279 1.41 23.61 -13.60
CA ASN A 279 2.25 22.79 -14.50
C ASN A 279 3.69 22.45 -14.06
N GLU A 280 4.24 22.84 -12.89
CA GLU A 280 5.66 22.56 -12.63
C GLU A 280 6.00 21.81 -11.34
N THR A 281 5.16 21.83 -10.30
CA THR A 281 5.41 21.09 -9.05
C THR A 281 4.14 20.59 -8.38
N GLN A 282 3.97 19.28 -8.25
CA GLN A 282 2.97 18.64 -7.37
C GLN A 282 3.59 18.23 -6.02
N GLY A 283 2.79 18.27 -4.97
CA GLY A 283 3.19 17.87 -3.62
C GLY A 283 2.28 18.45 -2.54
N ILE A 284 2.59 18.10 -1.29
CA ILE A 284 1.95 18.68 -0.10
C ILE A 284 3.06 19.19 0.82
N SER A 285 3.13 20.50 1.00
CA SER A 285 4.14 21.13 1.84
C SER A 285 3.97 20.77 3.31
N ILE A 286 5.07 20.82 4.07
CA ILE A 286 5.04 20.64 5.53
C ILE A 286 4.03 21.61 6.15
N GLY A 287 3.08 21.10 6.93
CA GLY A 287 2.03 21.92 7.56
C GLY A 287 0.90 22.36 6.61
N CYS A 288 0.90 21.88 5.37
CA CYS A 288 -0.19 22.03 4.42
C CYS A 288 -1.00 20.72 4.30
N SER A 289 -2.08 20.80 3.55
CA SER A 289 -2.98 19.70 3.28
C SER A 289 -3.58 19.80 1.89
N ASP A 290 -3.86 18.63 1.32
CA ASP A 290 -4.61 18.48 0.07
C ASP A 290 -6.04 18.02 0.41
N LEU A 291 -7.03 18.71 -0.15
CA LEU A 291 -8.44 18.51 0.18
C LEU A 291 -9.23 18.04 -1.05
N TYR A 292 -9.63 16.76 -1.02
CA TYR A 292 -10.56 16.19 -1.98
C TYR A 292 -12.00 16.31 -1.47
N THR A 293 -12.67 17.39 -1.85
CA THR A 293 -14.04 17.66 -1.42
C THR A 293 -15.03 16.65 -1.98
N ALA A 294 -16.08 16.35 -1.19
CA ALA A 294 -17.13 15.40 -1.53
C ALA A 294 -17.89 15.68 -2.85
N ASP A 295 -17.75 16.88 -3.41
CA ASP A 295 -18.36 17.27 -4.69
C ASP A 295 -17.55 16.82 -5.92
N LEU A 296 -16.28 16.44 -5.73
CA LEU A 296 -15.44 15.95 -6.82
C LEU A 296 -15.93 14.59 -7.34
N ASP A 297 -15.65 14.33 -8.61
CA ASP A 297 -15.90 13.01 -9.20
C ASP A 297 -15.01 11.93 -8.55
N CYS A 298 -15.52 10.70 -8.46
CA CYS A 298 -14.88 9.58 -7.78
C CYS A 298 -14.69 9.75 -6.26
N GLN A 299 -15.20 10.83 -5.66
CA GLN A 299 -15.09 11.08 -4.23
C GLN A 299 -16.25 10.44 -3.45
N TRP A 300 -16.44 9.14 -3.64
CA TRP A 300 -17.53 8.35 -3.05
C TRP A 300 -17.25 6.84 -3.01
N VAL A 301 -18.15 6.10 -2.38
CA VAL A 301 -18.35 4.66 -2.62
C VAL A 301 -19.74 4.43 -3.20
N ASP A 302 -19.85 3.63 -4.27
CA ASP A 302 -21.14 3.20 -4.81
C ASP A 302 -21.76 2.12 -3.92
N VAL A 303 -22.81 2.48 -3.18
CA VAL A 303 -23.50 1.62 -2.21
C VAL A 303 -24.87 1.15 -2.72
N THR A 304 -25.12 1.25 -4.03
CA THR A 304 -26.42 0.92 -4.64
C THR A 304 -26.89 -0.50 -4.33
N GLY A 305 -25.98 -1.48 -4.35
CA GLY A 305 -26.31 -2.89 -4.10
C GLY A 305 -26.36 -3.29 -2.62
N LEU A 306 -26.06 -2.38 -1.69
CA LEU A 306 -26.01 -2.71 -0.27
C LEU A 306 -27.42 -2.69 0.36
N PRO A 307 -27.71 -3.61 1.30
CA PRO A 307 -28.92 -3.54 2.11
C PRO A 307 -29.05 -2.21 2.88
N ILE A 308 -30.26 -1.66 2.92
CA ILE A 308 -30.56 -0.43 3.67
C ILE A 308 -30.92 -0.74 5.13
N ASN A 309 -30.94 0.29 5.97
CA ASN A 309 -31.18 0.25 7.41
C ASN A 309 -30.21 -0.68 8.15
N GLN A 310 -28.95 -0.66 7.71
CA GLN A 310 -27.85 -1.43 8.30
C GLN A 310 -26.66 -0.53 8.63
N TYR A 311 -25.78 -1.07 9.47
CA TYR A 311 -24.50 -0.47 9.79
C TYR A 311 -23.38 -1.16 9.02
N TYR A 312 -22.43 -0.36 8.54
CA TYR A 312 -21.22 -0.80 7.86
C TYR A 312 -20.00 -0.09 8.42
N ILE A 313 -18.82 -0.61 8.08
CA ILE A 313 -17.54 0.03 8.39
C ILE A 313 -17.00 0.63 7.10
N LEU A 314 -16.82 1.94 7.07
CA LEU A 314 -16.03 2.61 6.02
C LEU A 314 -14.58 2.60 6.45
N ARG A 315 -13.69 2.10 5.60
CA ARG A 315 -12.24 2.27 5.73
C ARG A 315 -11.75 3.22 4.64
N VAL A 316 -11.09 4.29 5.06
CA VAL A 316 -10.43 5.25 4.17
C VAL A 316 -8.93 5.13 4.38
N ALA A 317 -8.17 5.07 3.30
CA ALA A 317 -6.72 4.97 3.33
C ALA A 317 -6.09 5.97 2.37
N ILE A 318 -4.97 6.60 2.74
CA ILE A 318 -4.13 7.42 1.86
C ILE A 318 -2.74 6.78 1.70
N ASN A 319 -2.14 6.92 0.52
CA ASN A 319 -0.94 6.16 0.13
C ASN A 319 -1.04 4.65 0.49
N PRO A 320 -2.15 3.97 0.13
CA PRO A 320 -2.46 2.62 0.63
C PRO A 320 -1.47 1.55 0.16
N GLU A 321 -0.77 1.80 -0.94
CA GLU A 321 0.25 0.91 -1.50
C GLU A 321 1.66 1.24 -1.01
N TYR A 322 1.82 2.25 -0.15
CA TYR A 322 3.11 2.68 0.39
C TYR A 322 4.12 3.05 -0.72
N LYS A 323 3.62 3.63 -1.82
CA LYS A 323 4.40 3.97 -3.03
C LYS A 323 5.28 5.20 -2.86
N ILE A 324 4.99 6.02 -1.86
CA ILE A 324 5.79 7.18 -1.47
C ILE A 324 6.27 6.98 -0.04
N GLY A 325 7.52 7.37 0.22
CA GLY A 325 8.14 7.24 1.53
C GLY A 325 7.59 8.25 2.53
N GLU A 326 7.17 7.74 3.68
CA GLU A 326 6.69 8.51 4.81
C GLU A 326 7.43 8.12 6.10
N ARG A 327 7.35 8.96 7.13
CA ARG A 327 7.94 8.68 8.45
C ARG A 327 7.26 7.49 9.13
N THR A 328 6.00 7.27 8.86
CA THR A 328 5.21 6.15 9.38
C THR A 328 4.03 5.95 8.44
N PHE A 329 3.43 4.76 8.47
CA PHE A 329 2.23 4.44 7.70
C PHE A 329 1.05 4.05 8.59
N GLU A 330 1.23 4.16 9.90
CA GLU A 330 0.27 3.72 10.93
C GLU A 330 -0.96 4.64 11.05
N ASN A 331 -0.85 5.86 10.55
CA ASN A 331 -1.84 6.95 10.58
C ASN A 331 -2.46 7.25 9.20
N ASN A 332 -2.09 6.47 8.18
CA ASN A 332 -2.61 6.59 6.82
C ASN A 332 -4.04 6.10 6.66
N GLY A 333 -4.58 5.41 7.66
CA GLY A 333 -5.90 4.80 7.62
C GLY A 333 -6.86 5.33 8.67
N ALA A 334 -8.14 5.24 8.35
CA ALA A 334 -9.23 5.51 9.28
C ALA A 334 -10.39 4.52 9.06
N GLU A 335 -11.05 4.15 10.14
CA GLU A 335 -12.33 3.43 10.09
C GLU A 335 -13.45 4.29 10.69
N CYS A 336 -14.60 4.30 10.03
CA CYS A 336 -15.80 5.02 10.46
C CYS A 336 -17.02 4.10 10.41
N ILE A 337 -18.05 4.43 11.18
CA ILE A 337 -19.34 3.74 11.13
C ILE A 337 -20.25 4.44 10.13
N ILE A 338 -20.71 3.69 9.13
CA ILE A 338 -21.76 4.11 8.22
C ILE A 338 -23.10 3.63 8.82
N HIS A 339 -24.04 4.54 9.01
CA HIS A 339 -25.45 4.21 9.18
C HIS A 339 -26.15 4.44 7.84
N TYR A 340 -26.38 3.36 7.08
CA TYR A 340 -26.93 3.45 5.73
C TYR A 340 -28.42 3.17 5.73
N THR A 341 -29.24 4.21 5.51
CA THR A 341 -30.71 4.12 5.53
C THR A 341 -31.32 4.10 4.12
N GLY A 342 -30.50 4.23 3.09
CA GLY A 342 -30.94 4.42 1.70
C GLY A 342 -31.54 5.80 1.41
N LYS A 343 -31.56 6.73 2.38
CA LYS A 343 -32.10 8.09 2.21
C LYS A 343 -31.03 9.15 2.45
N PRO A 344 -30.93 10.21 1.61
CA PRO A 344 -30.01 11.33 1.82
C PRO A 344 -30.16 12.00 3.19
N ALA A 345 -31.40 12.20 3.62
CA ALA A 345 -31.69 12.90 4.86
C ALA A 345 -31.20 12.16 6.12
N THR A 346 -30.97 10.85 6.09
CA THR A 346 -30.69 10.05 7.29
C THR A 346 -29.47 9.13 7.21
N THR A 347 -28.89 8.92 6.02
CA THR A 347 -27.60 8.23 5.89
C THR A 347 -26.48 9.09 6.47
N ARG A 348 -25.62 8.53 7.32
CA ARG A 348 -24.53 9.26 8.01
C ARG A 348 -23.26 8.42 8.11
N ILE A 349 -22.11 9.11 8.21
CA ILE A 349 -20.84 8.54 8.66
C ILE A 349 -20.51 9.17 10.01
N THR A 350 -20.13 8.36 11.00
CA THR A 350 -19.86 8.79 12.37
C THR A 350 -18.77 7.95 13.02
N ASN A 351 -18.22 8.43 14.14
CA ASN A 351 -17.26 7.72 14.97
C ASN A 351 -16.02 7.27 14.17
N CYS A 352 -15.51 8.16 13.32
CA CYS A 352 -14.26 7.96 12.60
C CYS A 352 -13.08 7.90 13.56
N ARG A 353 -12.21 6.89 13.39
CA ARG A 353 -11.02 6.67 14.21
C ARG A 353 -9.84 6.32 13.32
N ARG A 354 -8.65 6.81 13.66
CA ARG A 354 -7.42 6.40 12.99
C ARG A 354 -7.19 4.91 13.25
N THR A 355 -6.91 4.18 12.18
CA THR A 355 -6.72 2.74 12.20
C THR A 355 -5.60 2.40 11.22
N PRO A 356 -4.54 1.69 11.64
CA PRO A 356 -3.50 1.26 10.73
C PRO A 356 -4.01 0.35 9.61
N LEU A 357 -3.37 0.38 8.46
CA LEU A 357 -3.85 -0.32 7.26
C LEU A 357 -3.46 -1.82 7.19
N TRP A 358 -2.60 -2.31 8.08
CA TRP A 358 -1.98 -3.64 7.99
C TRP A 358 -2.78 -4.78 8.66
N PHE A 359 -4.10 -4.63 8.88
CA PHE A 359 -4.93 -5.75 9.35
C PHE A 359 -5.11 -6.79 8.22
N ASN A 360 -4.64 -8.02 8.50
CA ASN A 360 -4.57 -9.21 7.63
C ASN A 360 -3.36 -9.31 6.68
N VAL A 361 -2.14 -9.20 7.21
CA VAL A 361 -1.00 -9.97 6.68
C VAL A 361 -0.98 -11.36 7.32
#